data_AF-A0A5K1EAC1-F1
#
_entry.id   AF-A0A5K1EAC1-F1
#
_cell.length_a   1.000
_cell.length_b   1.000
_cell.length_c   1.000
_cell.angle_alpha   90.00
_cell.angle_beta   90.00
_cell.angle_gamma   90.00
#
_symmetry.space_group_name_H-M   'P 1'
#
loop_
_entity.id
_entity.type
_entity.pdbx_description
1 polymer ?
#
loop_
_entity_poly.entity_id
_entity_poly.type
_entity_poly.pdbx_seq_one_letter_code
_entity_poly.pdbx_strand_id
1 'polypeptide(L)'
;VKESFTKAELDAIADKLAVDDTNEDSWSIASVIWKPHHNSLTGNYDVNVLIAALEGKGKKVVWHDRRNDASAINLDQSPDTLTGLMLNVPVKRFAGLWNSRHWIAVRRIHGLWYNLDSDLREPVTFKDDNEMKEFLNASLTEGGEILIILEDE
;
A
#
# COMPACT_ATOMS: atom_id res chain seq x y z
N VAL A 1 12.49 -10.68 13.73
CA VAL A 1 12.00 -9.47 13.03
C VAL A 1 11.18 -8.69 14.04
N LYS A 2 11.47 -7.40 14.26
CA LYS A 2 10.64 -6.56 15.14
C LYS A 2 9.49 -6.04 14.30
N GLU A 3 8.25 -6.38 14.65
CA GLU A 3 7.09 -5.85 13.95
C GLU A 3 7.00 -4.34 14.20
N SER A 4 6.83 -3.57 13.13
CA SER A 4 6.77 -2.10 13.21
C SER A 4 5.37 -1.59 13.59
N PHE A 5 4.36 -2.43 13.38
CA PHE A 5 2.98 -2.24 13.79
C PHE A 5 2.43 -3.57 14.29
N THR A 6 1.63 -3.50 15.34
CA THR A 6 0.81 -4.59 15.86
C THR A 6 -0.63 -4.41 15.41
N LYS A 7 -1.42 -5.48 15.45
CA LYS A 7 -2.87 -5.40 15.18
C LYS A 7 -3.55 -4.33 16.05
N ALA A 8 -3.23 -4.29 17.34
CA ALA A 8 -3.82 -3.33 18.27
C ALA A 8 -3.49 -1.87 17.92
N GLU A 9 -2.28 -1.59 17.40
CA GLU A 9 -1.92 -0.24 16.94
C GLU A 9 -2.72 0.15 15.68
N LEU A 10 -2.90 -0.77 14.73
CA LEU A 10 -3.69 -0.50 13.52
C LEU A 10 -5.19 -0.38 13.83
N ASP A 11 -5.73 -1.20 14.74
CA ASP A 11 -7.11 -1.10 15.23
C ASP A 11 -7.33 0.28 15.89
N ALA A 12 -6.38 0.76 16.71
CA ALA A 12 -6.47 2.08 17.34
C ALA A 12 -6.44 3.23 16.32
N ILE A 13 -5.65 3.11 15.25
CA ILE A 13 -5.65 4.09 14.14
C ILE A 13 -7.01 4.09 13.44
N ALA A 14 -7.57 2.92 13.15
CA ALA A 14 -8.87 2.79 12.52
C ALA A 14 -10.00 3.42 13.36
N ASP A 15 -9.99 3.18 14.67
CA ASP A 15 -10.96 3.77 15.60
C ASP A 15 -10.83 5.30 15.66
N LYS A 16 -9.61 5.83 15.68
CA LYS A 16 -9.38 7.28 15.66
C LYS A 16 -9.93 7.94 14.40
N LEU A 17 -9.64 7.36 13.23
CA LEU A 17 -10.15 7.88 11.95
C LEU A 17 -11.68 7.88 11.92
N ALA A 18 -12.32 6.86 12.50
CA ALA A 18 -13.78 6.81 12.59
C ALA A 18 -14.39 7.89 13.50
N VAL A 19 -13.66 8.35 14.53
CA VAL A 19 -14.09 9.43 15.44
C VAL A 19 -13.83 10.80 14.84
N ASP A 20 -12.67 11.03 14.22
CA ASP A 20 -12.34 12.30 13.58
C ASP A 20 -13.32 12.60 12.42
N ASP A 21 -13.80 11.57 11.70
CA ASP A 21 -14.88 11.68 10.70
C ASP A 21 -16.21 12.24 11.27
N THR A 22 -16.43 12.22 12.59
CA THR A 22 -17.66 12.72 13.24
C THR A 22 -17.56 14.16 13.76
N ASN A 23 -16.36 14.74 13.79
CA ASN A 23 -16.09 16.11 14.24
C ASN A 23 -15.61 16.94 13.03
N GLU A 24 -16.52 17.22 12.09
CA GLU A 24 -16.28 18.16 10.99
C GLU A 24 -15.96 19.56 11.55
N ASP A 25 -14.68 19.98 11.53
CA ASP A 25 -14.30 21.40 11.40
C ASP A 25 -12.82 21.66 11.09
N SER A 26 -11.96 20.66 10.93
CA SER A 26 -10.64 20.90 10.33
C SER A 26 -10.05 19.67 9.66
N TRP A 27 -9.86 19.72 8.34
CA TRP A 27 -8.54 19.67 7.66
C TRP A 27 -8.66 19.20 6.19
N SER A 28 -7.63 19.58 5.44
CA SER A 28 -7.65 19.82 4.02
C SER A 28 -7.06 18.68 3.17
N ILE A 29 -7.68 18.51 1.99
CA ILE A 29 -7.19 17.93 0.72
C ILE A 29 -7.01 16.41 0.63
N ALA A 30 -8.12 15.67 0.51
CA ALA A 30 -8.40 14.74 -0.61
C ALA A 30 -9.57 13.81 -0.24
N SER A 31 -10.78 14.33 -0.39
CA SER A 31 -12.04 13.62 -0.21
C SER A 31 -12.19 12.45 -1.21
N VAL A 32 -12.04 11.19 -0.78
CA VAL A 32 -12.81 10.07 -1.34
C VAL A 32 -12.92 8.92 -0.32
N ILE A 33 -14.14 8.39 -0.19
CA ILE A 33 -14.55 7.06 0.29
C ILE A 33 -15.06 6.97 1.74
N TRP A 34 -16.37 7.16 1.80
CA TRP A 34 -17.34 6.87 2.85
C TRP A 34 -17.48 5.35 3.06
N LYS A 35 -17.15 4.80 4.25
CA LYS A 35 -17.65 3.51 4.81
C LYS A 35 -17.00 3.21 6.17
N PRO A 36 -17.58 2.33 7.01
CA PRO A 36 -16.92 1.86 8.24
C PRO A 36 -15.56 1.24 7.88
N HIS A 37 -14.46 1.83 8.34
CA HIS A 37 -13.11 1.65 7.76
C HIS A 37 -12.41 0.31 8.06
N HIS A 38 -13.09 -0.72 8.57
CA HIS A 38 -12.53 -2.07 8.70
C HIS A 38 -13.57 -3.15 9.05
N ASN A 39 -13.22 -4.42 8.77
CA ASN A 39 -13.76 -5.59 9.46
C ASN A 39 -12.71 -6.08 10.48
N SER A 40 -12.83 -5.69 11.76
CA SER A 40 -11.92 -6.01 12.89
C SER A 40 -11.63 -7.50 13.11
N LEU A 41 -12.47 -8.36 12.55
CA LEU A 41 -12.32 -9.80 12.71
C LEU A 41 -11.23 -10.40 11.80
N THR A 42 -10.91 -9.78 10.65
CA THR A 42 -10.01 -10.37 9.64
C THR A 42 -8.73 -9.59 9.33
N GLY A 43 -8.54 -8.38 9.89
CA GLY A 43 -7.37 -7.54 9.58
C GLY A 43 -7.38 -6.91 8.19
N ASN A 44 -8.56 -6.82 7.56
CA ASN A 44 -8.75 -6.05 6.32
C ASN A 44 -8.90 -4.57 6.70
N TYR A 45 -7.75 -3.89 6.83
CA TYR A 45 -7.71 -2.44 7.03
C TYR A 45 -7.97 -1.71 5.71
N ASP A 46 -8.75 -0.64 5.78
CA ASP A 46 -8.87 0.30 4.67
C ASP A 46 -7.52 1.00 4.38
N VAL A 47 -7.35 1.49 3.15
CA VAL A 47 -6.14 2.21 2.73
C VAL A 47 -5.83 3.42 3.62
N ASN A 48 -6.85 4.08 4.18
CA ASN A 48 -6.68 5.24 5.07
C ASN A 48 -5.92 4.88 6.35
N VAL A 49 -6.16 3.68 6.89
CA VAL A 49 -5.43 3.18 8.08
C VAL A 49 -3.95 2.99 7.74
N LEU A 50 -3.65 2.45 6.56
CA LEU A 50 -2.27 2.24 6.11
C LEU A 50 -1.55 3.57 5.87
N ILE A 51 -2.23 4.54 5.24
CA ILE A 51 -1.69 5.90 5.04
C ILE A 51 -1.39 6.55 6.39
N ALA A 52 -2.37 6.60 7.30
CA ALA A 52 -2.20 7.21 8.62
C ALA A 52 -1.11 6.53 9.46
N ALA A 53 -0.99 5.19 9.36
CA ALA A 53 0.08 4.44 10.02
C ALA A 53 1.45 4.86 9.49
N LEU A 54 1.61 4.94 8.16
CA LEU A 54 2.86 5.33 7.50
C LEU A 54 3.23 6.79 7.80
N GLU A 55 2.28 7.71 7.70
CA GLU A 55 2.45 9.13 8.05
C GLU A 55 2.83 9.30 9.52
N GLY A 56 2.20 8.54 10.43
CA GLY A 56 2.57 8.48 11.84
C GLY A 56 4.01 7.99 12.10
N LYS A 57 4.69 7.42 11.10
CA LYS A 57 6.11 7.04 11.13
C LYS A 57 7.00 7.96 10.29
N GLY A 58 6.52 9.14 9.91
CA GLY A 58 7.27 10.11 9.11
C GLY A 58 7.52 9.60 7.70
N LYS A 59 6.50 8.99 7.07
CA LYS A 59 6.52 8.62 5.66
C LYS A 59 5.48 9.42 4.92
N LYS A 60 5.82 9.81 3.70
CA LYS A 60 4.87 10.41 2.77
C LYS A 60 4.32 9.35 1.83
N VAL A 61 3.01 9.32 1.65
CA VAL A 61 2.34 8.38 0.74
C VAL A 61 1.79 9.11 -0.47
N VAL A 62 2.15 8.66 -1.67
CA VAL A 62 1.69 9.24 -2.94
C VAL A 62 0.97 8.19 -3.76
N TRP A 63 -0.26 8.49 -4.17
CA TRP A 63 -1.01 7.60 -5.06
C TRP A 63 -0.49 7.69 -6.49
N HIS A 64 -0.16 6.57 -7.12
CA HIS A 64 0.20 6.53 -8.53
C HIS A 64 -1.03 6.75 -9.42
N ASP A 65 -0.97 7.71 -10.32
CA ASP A 65 -2.04 7.93 -11.30
C ASP A 65 -2.11 6.75 -12.29
N ARG A 66 -3.10 5.89 -12.13
CA ARG A 66 -3.35 4.70 -12.97
C ARG A 66 -3.55 5.00 -14.46
N ARG A 67 -3.71 6.26 -14.87
CA ARG A 67 -3.73 6.65 -16.28
C ARG A 67 -2.34 6.61 -16.91
N ASN A 68 -1.30 6.63 -16.09
CA ASN A 68 0.09 6.48 -16.48
C ASN A 68 0.55 5.04 -16.22
N ASP A 69 1.45 4.56 -17.07
CA ASP A 69 2.11 3.28 -16.85
C ASP A 69 3.12 3.35 -15.70
N ALA A 70 3.68 2.19 -15.31
CA ALA A 70 4.67 2.10 -14.26
C ALA A 70 6.01 2.76 -14.60
N SER A 71 6.26 3.13 -15.86
CA SER A 71 7.50 3.84 -16.23
C SER A 71 7.54 5.27 -15.69
N ALA A 72 6.38 5.85 -15.34
CA ALA A 72 6.28 7.13 -14.65
C ALA A 72 6.74 7.06 -13.18
N ILE A 73 6.91 5.85 -12.63
CA ILE A 73 7.47 5.66 -11.28
C ILE A 73 9.00 5.67 -11.40
N ASN A 74 9.64 6.68 -10.81
CA ASN A 74 11.09 6.77 -10.78
C ASN A 74 11.67 5.79 -9.74
N LEU A 75 11.99 4.56 -10.17
CA LEU A 75 12.57 3.49 -9.35
C LEU A 75 14.05 3.69 -9.00
N ASP A 76 14.73 4.59 -9.72
CA ASP A 76 16.16 4.87 -9.53
C ASP A 76 16.42 5.83 -8.35
N GLN A 77 15.37 6.31 -7.69
CA GLN A 77 15.49 7.13 -6.49
C GLN A 77 16.30 6.40 -5.40
N SER A 78 17.06 7.18 -4.63
CA SER A 78 17.81 6.66 -3.48
C SER A 78 16.84 5.95 -2.52
N PRO A 79 17.27 4.86 -1.85
CA PRO A 79 16.52 4.28 -0.73
C PRO A 79 16.22 5.28 0.40
N ASP A 80 17.00 6.36 0.50
CA ASP A 80 16.78 7.48 1.45
C ASP A 80 15.67 8.44 1.00
N THR A 81 15.06 8.21 -0.16
CA THR A 81 13.93 8.98 -0.69
C THR A 81 12.75 8.07 -0.98
N LEU A 82 12.98 6.96 -1.69
CA LEU A 82 11.96 5.96 -2.00
C LEU A 82 12.10 4.76 -1.05
N THR A 83 11.23 4.71 -0.04
CA THR A 83 11.20 3.61 0.92
C THR A 83 10.71 2.31 0.27
N GLY A 84 9.70 2.39 -0.61
CA GLY A 84 9.12 1.24 -1.29
C GLY A 84 7.76 1.54 -1.93
N LEU A 85 7.06 0.49 -2.34
CA LEU A 85 5.72 0.55 -2.92
C LEU A 85 4.76 -0.36 -2.16
N MET A 86 3.49 0.02 -2.12
CA MET A 86 2.39 -0.84 -1.69
C MET A 86 1.38 -0.98 -2.81
N LEU A 87 1.01 -2.21 -3.13
CA LEU A 87 0.05 -2.52 -4.19
C LEU A 87 -1.23 -3.07 -3.57
N ASN A 88 -2.37 -2.59 -4.04
CA ASN A 88 -3.69 -3.14 -3.75
C ASN A 88 -4.19 -3.90 -4.98
N VAL A 89 -4.02 -5.21 -5.02
CA VAL A 89 -4.33 -6.02 -6.22
C VAL A 89 -5.66 -6.76 -6.07
N PRO A 90 -6.46 -6.89 -7.15
CA PRO A 90 -7.67 -7.69 -7.10
C PRO A 90 -7.34 -9.18 -7.03
N VAL A 91 -8.02 -9.90 -6.14
CA VAL A 91 -7.92 -11.36 -6.02
C VAL A 91 -9.26 -11.97 -6.39
N LYS A 92 -9.25 -12.81 -7.43
CA LYS A 92 -10.43 -13.54 -7.93
C LYS A 92 -10.36 -14.99 -7.46
N ARG A 93 -11.36 -15.43 -6.70
CA ARG A 93 -11.52 -16.83 -6.27
C ARG A 93 -12.77 -17.45 -6.91
N PHE A 94 -12.80 -18.78 -6.97
CA PHE A 94 -13.93 -19.55 -7.51
C PHE A 94 -14.40 -19.05 -8.89
N ALA A 95 -13.48 -18.97 -9.85
CA ALA A 95 -13.75 -18.48 -11.21
C ALA A 95 -14.40 -17.07 -11.28
N GLY A 96 -14.12 -16.21 -10.30
CA GLY A 96 -14.60 -14.83 -10.25
C GLY A 96 -15.89 -14.61 -9.47
N LEU A 97 -16.44 -15.67 -8.84
CA LEU A 97 -17.61 -15.56 -7.97
C LEU A 97 -17.30 -14.84 -6.66
N TRP A 98 -16.04 -14.81 -6.25
CA TRP A 98 -15.58 -14.05 -5.08
C TRP A 98 -14.44 -13.13 -5.47
N ASN A 99 -14.68 -11.82 -5.33
CA ASN A 99 -13.68 -10.79 -5.57
C ASN A 99 -13.28 -10.20 -4.22
N SER A 100 -11.98 -10.22 -3.93
CA SER A 100 -11.39 -9.52 -2.79
C SER A 100 -10.22 -8.69 -3.28
N ARG A 101 -9.52 -8.05 -2.35
CA ARG A 101 -8.25 -7.40 -2.62
C ARG A 101 -7.17 -7.89 -1.68
N HIS A 102 -5.94 -7.70 -2.09
CA HIS A 102 -4.75 -8.14 -1.37
C HIS A 102 -3.68 -7.07 -1.42
N TRP A 103 -3.01 -6.88 -0.29
CA TRP A 103 -1.94 -5.91 -0.15
C TRP A 103 -0.59 -6.59 -0.36
N ILE A 104 0.20 -6.05 -1.28
CA ILE A 104 1.56 -6.52 -1.55
C ILE A 104 2.52 -5.37 -1.28
N ALA A 105 3.54 -5.62 -0.45
CA ALA A 105 4.63 -4.68 -0.26
C ALA A 105 5.79 -5.03 -1.23
N VAL A 106 6.38 -4.02 -1.83
CA VAL A 106 7.57 -4.14 -2.67
C VAL A 106 8.63 -3.17 -2.16
N ARG A 107 9.85 -3.66 -1.93
CA ARG A 107 10.91 -2.83 -1.35
C ARG A 107 12.28 -3.14 -1.93
N ARG A 108 13.10 -2.10 -2.06
CA ARG A 108 14.51 -2.24 -2.42
C ARG A 108 15.34 -2.54 -1.16
N ILE A 109 16.06 -3.65 -1.16
CA ILE A 109 16.92 -4.10 -0.05
C ILE A 109 18.28 -4.46 -0.65
N HIS A 110 19.35 -3.84 -0.17
CA HIS A 110 20.71 -4.02 -0.69
C HIS A 110 20.81 -3.90 -2.24
N GLY A 111 20.06 -2.96 -2.82
CA GLY A 111 20.09 -2.66 -4.25
C GLY A 111 19.12 -3.49 -5.11
N LEU A 112 18.51 -4.55 -4.58
CA LEU A 112 17.57 -5.42 -5.29
C LEU A 112 16.13 -5.16 -4.86
N TRP A 113 15.19 -5.23 -5.79
CA TRP A 113 13.76 -5.18 -5.48
C TRP A 113 13.27 -6.56 -5.00
N TYR A 114 12.46 -6.56 -3.95
CA TYR A 114 11.82 -7.74 -3.39
C TYR A 114 10.31 -7.59 -3.41
N ASN A 115 9.62 -8.62 -3.87
CA ASN A 115 8.23 -8.88 -3.57
C ASN A 115 8.12 -9.47 -2.15
N LEU A 116 7.42 -8.75 -1.28
CA LEU A 116 7.20 -9.09 0.14
C LEU A 116 5.75 -9.48 0.40
N ASP A 117 5.05 -9.99 -0.61
CA ASP A 117 3.72 -10.57 -0.48
C ASP A 117 3.69 -11.64 0.63
N SER A 118 2.77 -11.50 1.58
CA SER A 118 2.61 -12.40 2.72
C SER A 118 2.12 -13.81 2.34
N ASP A 119 1.55 -13.98 1.14
CA ASP A 119 1.13 -15.29 0.62
C ASP A 119 2.33 -16.08 0.06
N LEU A 120 3.48 -15.44 -0.15
CA LEU A 120 4.72 -16.11 -0.53
C LEU A 120 5.34 -16.81 0.68
N ARG A 121 6.00 -17.94 0.45
CA ARG A 121 6.74 -18.66 1.51
C ARG A 121 7.94 -17.86 2.01
N GLU A 122 8.54 -17.05 1.14
CA GLU A 122 9.68 -16.20 1.42
C GLU A 122 9.72 -15.02 0.43
N PRO A 123 10.44 -13.92 0.76
CA PRO A 123 10.66 -12.81 -0.16
C PRO A 123 11.23 -13.26 -1.50
N VAL A 124 10.64 -12.80 -2.60
CA VAL A 124 11.11 -13.12 -3.96
C VAL A 124 11.76 -11.89 -4.57
N THR A 125 13.00 -12.02 -5.04
CA THR A 125 13.71 -10.96 -5.76
C THR A 125 13.22 -10.83 -7.19
N PHE A 126 13.05 -9.59 -7.65
CA PHE A 126 13.03 -9.30 -9.08
C PHE A 126 14.46 -9.37 -9.64
N LYS A 127 14.59 -9.88 -10.86
CA LYS A 127 15.83 -10.01 -11.61
C LYS A 127 16.43 -8.65 -11.95
N ASP A 128 15.60 -7.73 -12.40
CA ASP A 128 15.98 -6.37 -12.83
C ASP A 128 14.78 -5.42 -12.77
N ASP A 129 15.02 -4.13 -13.01
CA ASP A 129 13.99 -3.10 -12.98
C ASP A 129 12.95 -3.27 -14.11
N ASN A 130 13.26 -4.01 -15.19
CA ASN A 130 12.29 -4.27 -16.25
C ASN A 130 11.26 -5.30 -15.78
N GLU A 131 11.69 -6.41 -15.18
CA GLU A 131 10.77 -7.39 -14.59
C GLU A 131 9.89 -6.73 -13.51
N MET A 132 10.48 -5.84 -12.71
CA MET A 132 9.74 -5.07 -11.71
C MET A 132 8.66 -4.19 -12.37
N LYS A 133 9.00 -3.43 -13.42
CA LYS A 133 8.03 -2.60 -14.17
C LYS A 133 6.96 -3.43 -14.85
N GLU A 134 7.30 -4.60 -15.40
CA GLU A 134 6.34 -5.55 -15.98
C GLU A 134 5.34 -6.02 -14.92
N PHE A 135 5.81 -6.37 -13.72
CA PHE A 135 4.96 -6.73 -12.59
C PHE A 135 4.01 -5.59 -12.17
N LEU A 136 4.50 -4.35 -12.09
CA LEU A 136 3.67 -3.19 -11.77
C LEU A 136 2.62 -2.92 -12.86
N ASN A 137 3.01 -2.98 -14.14
CA ASN A 137 2.11 -2.78 -15.26
C ASN A 137 1.02 -3.87 -15.35
N ALA A 138 1.39 -5.13 -15.11
CA ALA A 138 0.43 -6.22 -15.03
C ALA A 138 -0.59 -5.96 -13.90
N SER A 139 -0.10 -5.55 -12.72
CA SER A 139 -0.96 -5.20 -11.59
C SER A 139 -1.93 -4.06 -11.91
N LEU A 140 -1.47 -2.99 -12.56
CA LEU A 140 -2.32 -1.87 -13.00
C LEU A 140 -3.35 -2.32 -14.04
N THR A 141 -2.94 -3.15 -15.00
CA THR A 141 -3.82 -3.67 -16.08
C THR A 141 -4.95 -4.52 -15.51
N GLU A 142 -4.68 -5.28 -14.45
CA GLU A 142 -5.68 -6.09 -13.77
C GLU A 142 -6.63 -5.27 -12.88
N GLY A 143 -6.39 -3.96 -12.74
CA GLY A 143 -7.19 -3.06 -11.92
C GLY A 143 -6.65 -2.88 -10.50
N GLY A 144 -5.36 -3.15 -10.30
CA GLY A 144 -4.64 -2.86 -9.07
C GLY A 144 -4.31 -1.38 -8.92
N GLU A 145 -3.99 -0.98 -7.69
CA GLU A 145 -3.63 0.38 -7.32
C GLU A 145 -2.25 0.39 -6.67
N ILE A 146 -1.46 1.44 -6.91
CA ILE A 146 -0.07 1.53 -6.41
C ILE A 146 0.08 2.78 -5.56
N LEU A 147 0.60 2.61 -4.36
CA LEU A 147 1.06 3.66 -3.46
C LEU A 147 2.57 3.71 -3.47
N ILE A 148 3.14 4.90 -3.64
CA ILE A 148 4.57 5.18 -3.57
C ILE A 148 4.85 5.70 -2.16
N ILE A 149 5.73 5.00 -1.44
CA ILE A 149 6.08 5.35 -0.06
C ILE A 149 7.44 6.03 -0.06
N LEU A 150 7.46 7.28 0.38
CA LEU A 150 8.63 8.14 0.41
C LEU A 150 9.01 8.46 1.87
N GLU A 151 10.27 8.81 2.09
CA GLU A 151 10.66 9.48 3.33
C GLU A 151 9.98 10.85 3.41
N ASP A 152 9.47 11.21 4.59
CA ASP A 152 8.96 12.56 4.87
C ASP A 152 10.15 13.45 5.29
N GLU A 153 10.28 14.62 4.67
CA GLU A 153 11.43 15.54 4.87
C GLU A 153 11.48 16.17 6.27
#